data_AF-A0A930JTM5-F1
#
_entry.id   AF-A0A930JTM5-F1
#
_cell.length_a   1.000
_cell.length_b   1.000
_cell.length_c   1.000
_cell.angle_alpha   90.00
_cell.angle_beta   90.00
_cell.angle_gamma   90.00
#
_symmetry.space_group_name_H-M   'P 1'
#
loop_
_entity.id
_entity.type
_entity.pdbx_description
1 polymer ?
#
loop_
_entity_poly.entity_id
_entity_poly.type
_entity_poly.pdbx_seq_one_letter_code
_entity_poly.pdbx_strand_id
1 'polypeptide(L)'
;MKQIYILLIALLMGLSVNAEESGTCGPNLKWHLTDNGVLTISGKGEMNHFPYSNGGPWNNHNIGRIIIGDGITTIGSSAFYNCYKLTSVTIPNSVTYIGSSAFAECSRLTSVTIPNSVTEIASRTFYNCRALTSVTIPNSVTEIGRSAFEDCRALTSVTIPNSVTTIEWDAFRECTNLQKVNIGNSVKTIRIFAFRNCTSITQISSEAVVPPTCELGVFDGINKSKCKLIVPKNSLDAYKQAYQWKEFLSIEDSTTGITNTVYNNSGLADVYTIDGTKRLSKASTDEINALPKGVYIVNGKKIIIK
;
A
#
# COMPACT_ATOMS: atom_id res chain seq x y z
N MET A 1 2.86 -55.60 9.20
CA MET A 1 3.69 -55.47 7.97
C MET A 1 3.55 -54.11 7.28
N LYS A 2 2.33 -53.61 6.96
CA LYS A 2 2.15 -52.29 6.29
C LYS A 2 2.67 -51.08 7.12
N GLN A 3 2.51 -51.09 8.44
CA GLN A 3 2.96 -50.01 9.32
C GLN A 3 4.50 -49.92 9.43
N ILE A 4 5.18 -51.07 9.37
CA ILE A 4 6.65 -51.16 9.38
C ILE A 4 7.23 -50.66 8.05
N TYR A 5 6.52 -50.88 6.93
CA TYR A 5 6.93 -50.39 5.61
C TYR A 5 6.88 -48.86 5.50
N ILE A 6 5.87 -48.21 6.10
CA ILE A 6 5.75 -46.75 6.14
C ILE A 6 6.88 -46.13 6.98
N LEU A 7 7.21 -46.73 8.12
CA LEU A 7 8.31 -46.29 8.98
C LEU A 7 9.69 -46.48 8.31
N LEU A 8 9.91 -47.57 7.56
CA LEU A 8 11.16 -47.77 6.81
C LEU A 8 11.33 -46.77 5.67
N ILE A 9 10.25 -46.42 4.97
CA ILE A 9 10.27 -45.44 3.88
C ILE A 9 10.61 -44.04 4.41
N ALA A 10 10.08 -43.65 5.57
CA ALA A 10 10.42 -42.38 6.22
C ALA A 10 11.90 -42.30 6.65
N LEU A 11 12.48 -43.43 7.09
CA LEU A 11 13.89 -43.52 7.50
C LEU A 11 14.86 -43.47 6.30
N LEU A 12 14.46 -43.99 5.14
CA LEU A 12 15.26 -44.04 3.90
C LEU A 12 15.24 -42.73 3.09
N MET A 13 14.25 -41.84 3.31
CA MET A 13 14.12 -40.58 2.55
C MET A 13 14.78 -39.35 3.20
N GLY A 14 15.44 -39.47 4.36
CA GLY A 14 16.10 -38.31 4.98
C GLY A 14 15.15 -37.13 5.27
N LEU A 15 13.84 -37.38 5.39
CA LEU A 15 12.89 -36.38 5.82
C LEU A 15 13.17 -36.08 7.29
N SER A 16 13.76 -34.92 7.59
CA SER A 16 13.69 -34.40 8.94
C SER A 16 12.21 -34.10 9.19
N VAL A 17 11.53 -35.00 9.89
CA VAL A 17 10.16 -34.78 10.34
C VAL A 17 10.25 -33.77 11.48
N ASN A 18 10.38 -32.48 11.17
CA ASN A 18 10.09 -31.45 12.17
C ASN A 18 8.60 -31.58 12.46
N ALA A 19 8.24 -31.80 13.73
CA ALA A 19 6.86 -31.94 14.13
C ALA A 19 6.07 -30.68 13.75
N GLU A 20 4.86 -30.85 13.21
CA GLU A 20 3.93 -29.74 13.07
C GLU A 20 3.60 -29.18 14.46
N GLU A 21 3.50 -27.86 14.57
CA GLU A 21 3.26 -27.18 15.83
C GLU A 21 1.93 -26.42 15.79
N SER A 22 1.26 -26.29 16.93
CA SER A 22 -0.01 -25.59 17.01
C SER A 22 -0.26 -25.03 18.40
N GLY A 23 -1.18 -24.08 18.49
CA GLY A 23 -1.56 -23.46 19.75
C GLY A 23 -2.66 -22.42 19.56
N THR A 24 -2.76 -21.50 20.52
CA THR A 24 -3.72 -20.39 20.49
C THR A 24 -3.01 -19.05 20.32
N CYS A 25 -3.69 -18.08 19.71
CA CYS A 25 -3.20 -16.71 19.51
C CYS A 25 -4.28 -15.65 19.78
N GLY A 26 -5.32 -16.04 20.51
CA GLY A 26 -6.47 -15.25 20.88
C GLY A 26 -7.51 -16.12 21.59
N PRO A 27 -8.55 -15.54 22.23
CA PRO A 27 -9.58 -16.30 22.94
C PRO A 27 -10.24 -17.38 22.08
N ASN A 28 -10.43 -17.08 20.80
CA ASN A 28 -11.13 -17.92 19.83
C ASN A 28 -10.28 -18.25 18.60
N LEU A 29 -8.97 -18.00 18.65
CA LEU A 29 -8.06 -18.18 17.52
C LEU A 29 -7.03 -19.27 17.80
N LYS A 30 -6.80 -20.10 16.79
CA LYS A 30 -5.80 -21.17 16.79
C LYS A 30 -4.79 -20.93 15.68
N TRP A 31 -3.55 -21.35 15.92
CA TRP A 31 -2.52 -21.38 14.90
C TRP A 31 -2.03 -22.81 14.68
N HIS A 32 -1.62 -23.10 13.45
CA HIS A 32 -0.98 -24.34 13.04
C HIS A 32 0.18 -24.00 12.10
N LEU A 33 1.34 -24.57 12.36
CA LEU A 33 2.56 -24.40 11.60
C LEU A 33 2.99 -25.76 11.06
N THR A 34 3.05 -25.86 9.73
CA THR A 34 3.56 -27.04 9.04
C THR A 34 5.09 -27.07 9.04
N ASP A 35 5.66 -28.26 8.85
CA ASP A 35 7.10 -28.50 8.69
C ASP A 35 7.75 -27.70 7.55
N ASN A 36 6.98 -27.43 6.49
CA ASN A 36 7.39 -26.63 5.33
C ASN A 36 7.25 -25.10 5.54
N GLY A 37 6.94 -24.64 6.76
CA GLY A 37 6.94 -23.22 7.12
C GLY A 37 5.69 -22.44 6.69
N VAL A 38 4.54 -23.10 6.58
CA VAL A 38 3.25 -22.44 6.37
C VAL A 38 2.54 -22.28 7.71
N LEU A 39 2.35 -21.04 8.13
CA LEU A 39 1.59 -20.69 9.33
C LEU A 39 0.14 -20.37 8.95
N THR A 40 -0.81 -21.10 9.51
CA THR A 40 -2.25 -20.87 9.32
C THR A 40 -2.89 -20.39 10.62
N ILE A 41 -3.59 -19.26 10.56
CA ILE A 41 -4.40 -18.74 11.67
C ILE A 41 -5.88 -19.00 11.35
N SER A 42 -6.57 -19.67 12.26
CA SER A 42 -7.98 -20.06 12.11
C SER A 42 -8.80 -19.69 13.35
N GLY A 43 -10.12 -19.67 13.20
CA GLY A 43 -11.05 -19.26 14.26
C GLY A 43 -11.81 -17.99 13.89
N LYS A 44 -12.41 -17.34 14.89
CA LYS A 44 -13.19 -16.10 14.70
C LYS A 44 -12.85 -15.06 15.76
N GLY A 45 -12.68 -13.81 15.33
CA GLY A 45 -12.45 -12.67 16.21
C GLY A 45 -11.00 -12.17 16.21
N GLU A 46 -10.59 -11.64 17.35
CA GLU A 46 -9.39 -10.81 17.47
C GLU A 46 -8.14 -11.62 17.83
N MET A 47 -7.02 -11.29 17.19
CA MET A 47 -5.70 -11.80 17.56
C MET A 47 -5.13 -10.98 18.72
N ASN A 48 -4.47 -11.65 19.66
CA ASN A 48 -3.79 -11.01 20.77
C ASN A 48 -2.73 -10.01 20.26
N HIS A 49 -2.53 -8.91 20.99
CA HIS A 49 -1.36 -8.05 20.81
C HIS A 49 -0.15 -8.68 21.49
N PHE A 50 1.00 -8.64 20.83
CA PHE A 50 2.21 -9.29 21.31
C PHE A 50 3.30 -8.26 21.70
N PRO A 51 4.13 -8.58 22.71
CA PRO A 51 5.29 -7.77 23.07
C PRO A 51 6.26 -7.64 21.89
N TYR A 52 6.81 -6.44 21.71
CA TYR A 52 7.74 -6.12 20.61
C TYR A 52 8.94 -7.07 20.51
N SER A 53 9.45 -7.56 21.65
CA SER A 53 10.64 -8.43 21.68
C SER A 53 10.38 -9.87 21.22
N ASN A 54 9.13 -10.33 21.28
CA ASN A 54 8.82 -11.75 21.17
C ASN A 54 7.85 -12.08 20.03
N GLY A 55 7.15 -11.12 19.43
CA GLY A 55 6.15 -11.41 18.40
C GLY A 55 5.10 -12.46 18.82
N GLY A 56 4.42 -13.07 17.84
CA GLY A 56 3.48 -14.16 18.09
C GLY A 56 4.15 -15.45 18.59
N PRO A 57 3.37 -16.46 19.03
CA PRO A 57 3.91 -17.73 19.57
C PRO A 57 4.85 -18.50 18.63
N TRP A 58 4.87 -18.12 17.35
CA TRP A 58 5.63 -18.72 16.27
C TRP A 58 6.96 -17.98 15.95
N ASN A 59 7.37 -17.01 16.78
CA ASN A 59 8.54 -16.16 16.53
C ASN A 59 9.88 -16.89 16.36
N ASN A 60 10.02 -18.07 16.95
CA ASN A 60 11.24 -18.89 16.86
C ASN A 60 11.27 -19.78 15.60
N HIS A 61 10.28 -19.66 14.72
CA HIS A 61 10.13 -20.54 13.57
C HIS A 61 10.45 -19.86 12.23
N ASN A 62 10.87 -20.70 11.29
CA ASN A 62 11.13 -20.32 9.92
C ASN A 62 9.83 -20.28 9.11
N ILE A 63 9.06 -19.21 9.25
CA ILE A 63 7.81 -19.05 8.51
C ILE A 63 8.11 -18.50 7.12
N GLY A 64 7.75 -19.25 6.07
CA GLY A 64 7.85 -18.83 4.68
C GLY A 64 6.56 -18.19 4.15
N ARG A 65 5.40 -18.63 4.64
CA ARG A 65 4.07 -18.16 4.22
C ARG A 65 3.09 -18.10 5.39
N ILE A 66 2.26 -17.05 5.41
CA ILE A 66 1.16 -16.91 6.38
C ILE A 66 -0.19 -16.91 5.67
N ILE A 67 -1.15 -17.64 6.23
CA ILE A 67 -2.55 -17.66 5.82
C ILE A 67 -3.41 -17.23 7.00
N ILE A 68 -4.04 -16.05 6.90
CA ILE A 68 -5.04 -15.58 7.87
C ILE A 68 -6.43 -16.02 7.39
N GLY A 69 -7.17 -16.74 8.23
CA GLY A 69 -8.52 -17.20 7.90
C GLY A 69 -9.61 -16.11 7.94
N ASP A 70 -10.67 -16.31 7.17
CA ASP A 70 -11.76 -15.33 6.95
C ASP A 70 -12.59 -14.96 8.20
N GLY A 71 -12.38 -15.64 9.33
CA GLY A 71 -13.05 -15.30 10.59
C GLY A 71 -12.30 -14.27 11.43
N ILE A 72 -11.05 -13.96 11.09
CA ILE A 72 -10.17 -13.11 11.88
C ILE A 72 -10.48 -11.64 11.56
N THR A 73 -10.68 -10.83 12.60
CA THR A 73 -11.01 -9.40 12.48
C THR A 73 -9.82 -8.49 12.73
N THR A 74 -8.84 -8.93 13.52
CA THR A 74 -7.65 -8.14 13.83
C THR A 74 -6.38 -8.96 13.72
N ILE A 75 -5.31 -8.32 13.24
CA ILE A 75 -3.94 -8.82 13.38
C ILE A 75 -3.31 -8.01 14.50
N GLY A 76 -2.87 -8.69 15.56
CA GLY A 76 -2.34 -8.04 16.74
C GLY A 76 -1.01 -7.33 16.50
N SER A 77 -0.70 -6.37 17.37
CA SER A 77 0.59 -5.66 17.33
C SER A 77 1.75 -6.64 17.45
N SER A 78 2.80 -6.42 16.67
CA SER A 78 4.00 -7.27 16.60
C SER A 78 3.76 -8.74 16.23
N ALA A 79 2.56 -9.15 15.80
CA ALA A 79 2.21 -10.57 15.61
C ALA A 79 3.21 -11.36 14.74
N PHE A 80 3.70 -10.76 13.66
CA PHE A 80 4.68 -11.35 12.75
C PHE A 80 5.98 -10.56 12.72
N TYR A 81 6.30 -9.85 13.82
CA TYR A 81 7.57 -9.16 13.97
C TYR A 81 8.75 -10.10 13.72
N ASN A 82 9.70 -9.65 12.89
CA ASN A 82 10.94 -10.37 12.56
C ASN A 82 10.71 -11.79 12.01
N CYS A 83 9.60 -12.04 11.30
CA CYS A 83 9.45 -13.23 10.48
C CYS A 83 10.35 -13.10 9.22
N TYR A 84 11.66 -13.16 9.41
CA TYR A 84 12.69 -12.81 8.41
C TYR A 84 12.70 -13.72 7.17
N LYS A 85 12.08 -14.91 7.24
CA LYS A 85 11.90 -15.81 6.08
C LYS A 85 10.56 -15.64 5.37
N LEU A 86 9.66 -14.82 5.90
CA LEU A 86 8.33 -14.62 5.33
C LEU A 86 8.46 -14.03 3.94
N THR A 87 7.87 -14.69 2.95
CA THR A 87 7.85 -14.22 1.56
C THR A 87 6.47 -13.76 1.11
N SER A 88 5.41 -14.34 1.68
CA SER A 88 4.03 -13.99 1.35
C SER A 88 3.08 -14.12 2.54
N VAL A 89 2.08 -13.25 2.57
CA VAL A 89 0.98 -13.25 3.53
C VAL A 89 -0.35 -13.11 2.79
N THR A 90 -1.34 -13.90 3.17
CA THR A 90 -2.73 -13.74 2.73
C THR A 90 -3.54 -13.15 3.87
N ILE A 91 -4.10 -11.94 3.66
CA ILE A 91 -4.93 -11.22 4.62
C ILE A 91 -6.35 -11.08 4.02
N PRO A 92 -7.39 -11.65 4.66
CA PRO A 92 -8.76 -11.59 4.15
C PRO A 92 -9.44 -10.25 4.46
N ASN A 93 -10.51 -9.93 3.72
CA ASN A 93 -11.34 -8.73 3.93
C ASN A 93 -12.14 -8.73 5.25
N SER A 94 -12.08 -9.80 6.04
CA SER A 94 -12.62 -9.78 7.40
C SER A 94 -11.74 -8.97 8.36
N VAL A 95 -10.46 -8.79 8.04
CA VAL A 95 -9.51 -8.05 8.87
C VAL A 95 -9.75 -6.55 8.73
N THR A 96 -10.13 -5.89 9.82
CA THR A 96 -10.39 -4.45 9.89
C THR A 96 -9.23 -3.67 10.50
N TYR A 97 -8.33 -4.36 11.22
CA TYR A 97 -7.20 -3.73 11.91
C TYR A 97 -5.93 -4.56 11.81
N ILE A 98 -4.80 -3.89 11.53
CA ILE A 98 -3.45 -4.45 11.55
C ILE A 98 -2.63 -3.64 12.53
N GLY A 99 -2.21 -4.27 13.64
CA GLY A 99 -1.55 -3.58 14.74
C GLY A 99 -0.15 -3.08 14.42
N SER A 100 0.31 -2.16 15.26
CA SER A 100 1.65 -1.58 15.16
C SER A 100 2.74 -2.66 15.09
N SER A 101 3.70 -2.47 14.20
CA SER A 101 4.81 -3.41 13.96
C SER A 101 4.40 -4.85 13.58
N ALA A 102 3.14 -5.11 13.19
CA ALA A 102 2.66 -6.46 12.92
C ALA A 102 3.51 -7.25 11.92
N PHE A 103 4.06 -6.59 10.90
CA PHE A 103 4.96 -7.19 9.90
C PHE A 103 6.34 -6.52 9.86
N ALA A 104 6.73 -5.79 10.92
CA ALA A 104 8.05 -5.17 10.96
C ALA A 104 9.17 -6.22 10.91
N GLU A 105 10.30 -5.88 10.29
CA GLU A 105 11.48 -6.74 10.12
C GLU A 105 11.21 -8.02 9.27
N CYS A 106 10.07 -8.11 8.57
CA CYS A 106 9.80 -9.16 7.57
C CYS A 106 10.61 -8.91 6.29
N SER A 107 11.93 -8.96 6.38
CA SER A 107 12.87 -8.47 5.36
C SER A 107 12.79 -9.15 3.99
N ARG A 108 12.16 -10.34 3.91
CA ARG A 108 11.95 -11.11 2.66
C ARG A 108 10.53 -11.04 2.10
N LEU A 109 9.63 -10.29 2.74
CA LEU A 109 8.25 -10.15 2.30
C LEU A 109 8.21 -9.32 1.02
N THR A 110 7.74 -9.89 -0.08
CA THR A 110 7.84 -9.25 -1.41
C THR A 110 6.63 -8.40 -1.78
N SER A 111 5.45 -8.77 -1.29
CA SER A 111 4.20 -8.09 -1.63
C SER A 111 3.19 -8.21 -0.50
N VAL A 112 2.40 -7.15 -0.29
CA VAL A 112 1.25 -7.16 0.62
C VAL A 112 0.06 -6.47 -0.04
N THR A 113 -1.11 -7.11 0.03
CA THR A 113 -2.39 -6.47 -0.28
C THR A 113 -3.07 -6.13 1.03
N ILE A 114 -3.24 -4.83 1.30
CA ILE A 114 -3.98 -4.37 2.48
C ILE A 114 -5.48 -4.47 2.14
N PRO A 115 -6.29 -5.18 2.96
CA PRO A 115 -7.71 -5.35 2.69
C PRO A 115 -8.49 -4.03 2.69
N ASN A 116 -9.55 -3.92 1.88
CA ASN A 116 -10.43 -2.74 1.79
C ASN A 116 -11.21 -2.44 3.08
N SER A 117 -11.19 -3.37 4.04
CA SER A 117 -11.79 -3.23 5.38
C SER A 117 -10.87 -2.51 6.37
N VAL A 118 -9.58 -2.34 6.04
CA VAL A 118 -8.61 -1.66 6.91
C VAL A 118 -8.72 -0.15 6.74
N THR A 119 -8.83 0.58 7.85
CA THR A 119 -8.95 2.04 7.88
C THR A 119 -7.67 2.77 8.28
N GLU A 120 -6.71 2.07 8.89
CA GLU A 120 -5.45 2.65 9.36
C GLU A 120 -4.29 1.67 9.08
N ILE A 121 -3.17 2.21 8.59
CA ILE A 121 -1.90 1.49 8.62
C ILE A 121 -1.15 1.96 9.86
N ALA A 122 -1.14 1.14 10.91
CA ALA A 122 -0.56 1.52 12.19
C ALA A 122 0.96 1.77 12.13
N SER A 123 1.50 2.36 13.20
CA SER A 123 2.93 2.68 13.31
C SER A 123 3.83 1.46 13.07
N ARG A 124 4.85 1.63 12.22
CA ARG A 124 5.84 0.60 11.87
C ARG A 124 5.29 -0.69 11.28
N THR A 125 4.04 -0.73 10.79
CA THR A 125 3.39 -1.98 10.35
C THR A 125 4.25 -2.81 9.38
N PHE A 126 4.92 -2.18 8.41
CA PHE A 126 5.83 -2.81 7.45
C PHE A 126 7.25 -2.24 7.54
N TYR A 127 7.66 -1.76 8.72
CA TYR A 127 9.01 -1.24 8.96
C TYR A 127 10.07 -2.29 8.57
N ASN A 128 11.09 -1.89 7.82
CA ASN A 128 12.22 -2.75 7.45
C ASN A 128 11.83 -4.01 6.63
N CYS A 129 10.70 -3.97 5.91
CA CYS A 129 10.33 -4.95 4.88
C CYS A 129 11.14 -4.73 3.59
N ARG A 130 12.45 -4.97 3.66
CA ARG A 130 13.42 -4.58 2.61
C ARG A 130 13.15 -5.15 1.22
N ALA A 131 12.52 -6.32 1.12
CA ALA A 131 12.16 -6.96 -0.16
C ALA A 131 10.79 -6.55 -0.70
N LEU A 132 10.03 -5.70 0.00
CA LEU A 132 8.67 -5.31 -0.40
C LEU A 132 8.72 -4.46 -1.67
N THR A 133 8.34 -5.03 -2.81
CA THR A 133 8.41 -4.34 -4.12
C THR A 133 7.18 -3.51 -4.40
N SER A 134 6.04 -3.89 -3.82
CA SER A 134 4.73 -3.28 -4.06
C SER A 134 3.82 -3.41 -2.86
N VAL A 135 3.06 -2.34 -2.59
CA VAL A 135 1.94 -2.33 -1.64
C VAL A 135 0.73 -1.68 -2.29
N THR A 136 -0.44 -2.28 -2.10
CA THR A 136 -1.72 -1.66 -2.45
C THR A 136 -2.34 -1.08 -1.19
N ILE A 137 -2.46 0.24 -1.12
CA ILE A 137 -3.12 0.97 -0.03
C ILE A 137 -4.55 1.32 -0.49
N PRO A 138 -5.60 0.75 0.10
CA PRO A 138 -6.97 0.95 -0.34
C PRO A 138 -7.53 2.32 0.09
N ASN A 139 -8.56 2.80 -0.63
CA ASN A 139 -9.26 4.07 -0.33
C ASN A 139 -10.03 4.06 1.00
N SER A 140 -10.09 2.94 1.71
CA SER A 140 -10.60 2.87 3.08
C SER A 140 -9.60 3.44 4.10
N VAL A 141 -8.31 3.47 3.78
CA VAL A 141 -7.26 3.93 4.69
C VAL A 141 -7.30 5.45 4.81
N THR A 142 -7.48 5.98 6.02
CA THR A 142 -7.50 7.42 6.31
C THR A 142 -6.19 7.94 6.89
N GLU A 143 -5.34 7.03 7.38
CA GLU A 143 -4.08 7.37 8.05
C GLU A 143 -2.98 6.34 7.75
N ILE A 144 -1.77 6.85 7.48
CA ILE A 144 -0.54 6.07 7.34
C ILE A 144 0.37 6.47 8.50
N GLY A 145 0.50 5.56 9.47
CA GLY A 145 1.19 5.81 10.73
C GLY A 145 2.70 5.97 10.61
N ARG A 146 3.29 6.40 11.73
CA ARG A 146 4.73 6.69 11.84
C ARG A 146 5.58 5.49 11.40
N SER A 147 6.58 5.73 10.55
CA SER A 147 7.52 4.72 10.04
C SER A 147 6.84 3.51 9.39
N ALA A 148 5.58 3.60 8.93
CA ALA A 148 4.80 2.45 8.47
C ALA A 148 5.51 1.63 7.39
N PHE A 149 6.26 2.28 6.49
CA PHE A 149 7.04 1.68 5.41
C PHE A 149 8.51 2.15 5.43
N GLU A 150 9.03 2.61 6.57
CA GLU A 150 10.44 3.01 6.67
C GLU A 150 11.37 1.83 6.35
N ASP A 151 12.44 2.08 5.60
CA ASP A 151 13.44 1.10 5.13
C ASP A 151 12.88 -0.02 4.22
N CYS A 152 11.72 0.20 3.57
CA CYS A 152 11.20 -0.65 2.47
C CYS A 152 11.99 -0.43 1.17
N ARG A 153 13.27 -0.82 1.16
CA ARG A 153 14.24 -0.49 0.10
C ARG A 153 13.91 -1.02 -1.28
N ALA A 154 13.08 -2.04 -1.44
CA ALA A 154 12.67 -2.55 -2.75
C ALA A 154 11.41 -1.89 -3.32
N LEU A 155 10.71 -1.05 -2.54
CA LEU A 155 9.44 -0.46 -2.96
C LEU A 155 9.69 0.54 -4.10
N THR A 156 9.06 0.30 -5.26
CA THR A 156 9.32 1.09 -6.48
C THR A 156 8.32 2.21 -6.72
N SER A 157 7.08 2.02 -6.26
CA SER A 157 6.04 3.03 -6.37
C SER A 157 5.04 2.93 -5.23
N VAL A 158 4.44 4.06 -4.85
CA VAL A 158 3.32 4.10 -3.90
C VAL A 158 2.25 5.07 -4.38
N THR A 159 0.99 4.67 -4.19
CA THR A 159 -0.18 5.55 -4.34
C THR A 159 -0.81 5.76 -2.97
N ILE A 160 -0.79 7.01 -2.51
CA ILE A 160 -1.45 7.45 -1.28
C ILE A 160 -2.89 7.80 -1.67
N PRO A 161 -3.91 7.12 -1.11
CA PRO A 161 -5.29 7.29 -1.56
C PRO A 161 -5.90 8.64 -1.16
N ASN A 162 -6.99 9.00 -1.81
CA ASN A 162 -7.72 10.26 -1.61
C ASN A 162 -8.39 10.38 -0.23
N SER A 163 -8.44 9.30 0.54
CA SER A 163 -8.94 9.25 1.91
C SER A 163 -7.90 9.68 2.96
N VAL A 164 -6.60 9.64 2.62
CA VAL A 164 -5.52 9.98 3.56
C VAL A 164 -5.43 11.49 3.70
N THR A 165 -5.40 11.96 4.95
CA THR A 165 -5.26 13.39 5.26
C THR A 165 -3.87 13.77 5.76
N THR A 166 -3.15 12.84 6.37
CA THR A 166 -1.80 13.03 6.88
C THR A 166 -0.90 11.86 6.51
N ILE A 167 0.32 12.17 6.07
CA ILE A 167 1.41 11.20 5.97
C ILE A 167 2.32 11.43 7.18
N GLU A 168 2.37 10.46 8.09
CA GLU A 168 3.04 10.61 9.39
C GLU A 168 4.58 10.56 9.32
N TRP A 169 5.22 10.84 10.45
CA TRP A 169 6.69 10.88 10.59
C TRP A 169 7.37 9.67 9.97
N ASP A 170 8.42 9.91 9.18
CA ASP A 170 9.27 8.86 8.61
C ASP A 170 8.51 7.78 7.78
N ALA A 171 7.25 8.00 7.40
CA ALA A 171 6.37 6.94 6.87
C ALA A 171 6.97 6.13 5.72
N PHE A 172 7.73 6.77 4.83
CA PHE A 172 8.45 6.15 3.71
C PHE A 172 9.95 6.46 3.73
N ARG A 173 10.51 6.82 4.88
CA ARG A 173 11.93 7.15 5.02
C ARG A 173 12.82 5.97 4.59
N GLU A 174 13.95 6.25 3.92
CA GLU A 174 14.89 5.24 3.39
C GLU A 174 14.29 4.24 2.37
N CYS A 175 13.14 4.55 1.75
CA CYS A 175 12.64 3.81 0.58
C CYS A 175 13.49 4.13 -0.66
N THR A 176 14.74 3.67 -0.68
CA THR A 176 15.77 4.12 -1.63
C THR A 176 15.50 3.77 -3.09
N ASN A 177 14.71 2.73 -3.40
CA ASN A 177 14.28 2.42 -4.78
C ASN A 177 12.91 3.02 -5.16
N LEU A 178 12.31 3.85 -4.30
CA LEU A 178 11.03 4.48 -4.63
C LEU A 178 11.24 5.47 -5.77
N GLN A 179 10.61 5.22 -6.91
CA GLN A 179 10.77 6.01 -8.14
C GLN A 179 9.58 6.96 -8.36
N LYS A 180 8.38 6.52 -7.98
CA LYS A 180 7.12 7.24 -8.22
C LYS A 180 6.25 7.30 -6.98
N VAL A 181 5.77 8.50 -6.67
CA VAL A 181 4.81 8.73 -5.58
C VAL A 181 3.59 9.45 -6.15
N ASN A 182 2.39 8.89 -5.95
CA ASN A 182 1.13 9.57 -6.22
C ASN A 182 0.48 9.96 -4.89
N ILE A 183 0.16 11.24 -4.71
CA ILE A 183 -0.40 11.81 -3.49
C ILE A 183 -1.86 12.19 -3.77
N GLY A 184 -2.78 11.60 -3.00
CA GLY A 184 -4.21 11.85 -3.11
C GLY A 184 -4.62 13.29 -2.79
N ASN A 185 -5.80 13.67 -3.27
CA ASN A 185 -6.30 15.06 -3.23
C ASN A 185 -6.62 15.60 -1.82
N SER A 186 -6.85 14.72 -0.84
CA SER A 186 -7.19 15.12 0.54
C SER A 186 -5.99 15.24 1.47
N VAL A 187 -4.77 14.94 1.00
CA VAL A 187 -3.57 15.07 1.84
C VAL A 187 -3.34 16.53 2.19
N LYS A 188 -3.35 16.85 3.49
CA LYS A 188 -3.18 18.21 4.03
C LYS A 188 -1.79 18.42 4.60
N THR A 189 -1.22 17.40 5.23
CA THR A 189 0.05 17.49 5.95
C THR A 189 0.95 16.32 5.61
N ILE A 190 2.23 16.61 5.38
CA ILE A 190 3.29 15.62 5.24
C ILE A 190 4.32 15.91 6.36
N ARG A 191 4.40 15.00 7.33
CA ARG A 191 5.20 15.17 8.56
C ARG A 191 6.70 15.04 8.31
N ILE A 192 7.48 15.40 9.34
CA ILE A 192 8.95 15.40 9.31
C ILE A 192 9.50 14.10 8.71
N PHE A 193 10.41 14.26 7.76
CA PHE A 193 11.17 13.18 7.11
C PHE A 193 10.34 12.08 6.42
N ALA A 194 9.05 12.30 6.13
CA ALA A 194 8.18 11.27 5.55
C ALA A 194 8.74 10.58 4.28
N PHE A 195 9.47 11.30 3.42
CA PHE A 195 10.14 10.76 2.23
C PHE A 195 11.66 11.01 2.25
N ARG A 196 12.25 11.16 3.43
CA ARG A 196 13.70 11.39 3.57
C ARG A 196 14.48 10.20 3.01
N ASN A 197 15.54 10.49 2.26
CA ASN A 197 16.43 9.51 1.63
C ASN A 197 15.73 8.56 0.63
N CYS A 198 14.59 8.96 0.07
CA CYS A 198 14.01 8.32 -1.12
C CYS A 198 14.77 8.72 -2.39
N THR A 199 16.03 8.32 -2.48
CA THR A 199 17.02 8.85 -3.43
C THR A 199 16.72 8.57 -4.90
N SER A 200 15.89 7.57 -5.21
CA SER A 200 15.51 7.20 -6.59
C SER A 200 14.26 7.89 -7.12
N ILE A 201 13.60 8.77 -6.35
CA ILE A 201 12.37 9.42 -6.82
C ILE A 201 12.66 10.29 -8.04
N THR A 202 12.04 9.94 -9.17
CA THR A 202 12.10 10.70 -10.42
C THR A 202 10.78 11.40 -10.73
N GLN A 203 9.68 11.00 -10.08
CA GLN A 203 8.38 11.64 -10.28
C GLN A 203 7.54 11.65 -9.00
N ILE A 204 6.96 12.80 -8.71
CA ILE A 204 5.90 12.96 -7.71
C ILE A 204 4.69 13.55 -8.43
N SER A 205 3.54 12.91 -8.28
CA SER A 205 2.24 13.45 -8.72
C SER A 205 1.43 13.79 -7.48
N SER A 206 0.89 15.00 -7.39
CA SER A 206 -0.05 15.39 -6.34
C SER A 206 -1.39 15.78 -6.95
N GLU A 207 -2.49 15.23 -6.45
CA GLU A 207 -3.85 15.61 -6.83
C GLU A 207 -4.41 16.74 -5.94
N ALA A 208 -3.69 17.14 -4.89
CA ALA A 208 -4.15 18.16 -3.95
C ALA A 208 -4.14 19.56 -4.58
N VAL A 209 -5.30 20.22 -4.59
CA VAL A 209 -5.48 21.57 -5.17
C VAL A 209 -4.75 22.63 -4.33
N VAL A 210 -4.67 22.43 -3.02
CA VAL A 210 -3.82 23.22 -2.13
C VAL A 210 -2.57 22.37 -1.84
N PRO A 211 -1.34 22.90 -2.03
CA PRO A 211 -0.13 22.16 -1.71
C PRO A 211 -0.16 21.65 -0.25
N PRO A 212 0.06 20.35 0.00
CA PRO A 212 0.14 19.84 1.36
C PRO A 212 1.24 20.56 2.14
N THR A 213 0.97 20.91 3.39
CA THR A 213 1.97 21.50 4.28
C THR A 213 3.06 20.47 4.57
N CYS A 214 4.29 20.75 4.13
CA CYS A 214 5.44 19.93 4.43
C CYS A 214 6.12 20.41 5.71
N GLU A 215 6.34 19.50 6.65
CA GLU A 215 7.21 19.75 7.81
C GLU A 215 8.69 19.55 7.44
N LEU A 216 9.60 19.69 8.41
CA LEU A 216 11.06 19.67 8.17
C LEU A 216 11.53 18.41 7.43
N GLY A 217 12.29 18.62 6.34
CA GLY A 217 13.04 17.57 5.64
C GLY A 217 12.22 16.46 4.98
N VAL A 218 10.94 16.72 4.68
CA VAL A 218 10.04 15.77 3.99
C VAL A 218 10.71 15.16 2.76
N PHE A 219 11.39 15.97 1.95
CA PHE A 219 12.04 15.55 0.70
C PHE A 219 13.58 15.59 0.75
N ASP A 220 14.18 15.52 1.95
CA ASP A 220 15.64 15.49 2.08
C ASP A 220 16.24 14.25 1.40
N GLY A 221 17.34 14.42 0.66
CA GLY A 221 17.97 13.33 -0.09
C GLY A 221 17.33 13.04 -1.46
N ILE A 222 16.19 13.65 -1.80
CA ILE A 222 15.61 13.56 -3.15
C ILE A 222 16.31 14.55 -4.08
N ASN A 223 16.66 14.11 -5.29
CA ASN A 223 17.20 15.00 -6.32
C ASN A 223 16.09 15.83 -6.99
N LYS A 224 15.76 16.97 -6.40
CA LYS A 224 14.67 17.87 -6.85
C LYS A 224 14.89 18.49 -8.24
N SER A 225 16.12 18.47 -8.76
CA SER A 225 16.43 18.90 -10.13
C SER A 225 16.08 17.85 -11.19
N LYS A 226 16.03 16.57 -10.80
CA LYS A 226 15.71 15.43 -11.68
C LYS A 226 14.31 14.86 -11.41
N CYS A 227 13.68 15.24 -10.31
CA CYS A 227 12.32 14.83 -10.00
C CYS A 227 11.31 15.74 -10.70
N LYS A 228 10.45 15.15 -11.53
CA LYS A 228 9.30 15.80 -12.13
C LYS A 228 8.16 15.87 -11.12
N LEU A 229 7.69 17.07 -10.80
CA LEU A 229 6.53 17.31 -9.97
C LEU A 229 5.32 17.64 -10.86
N ILE A 230 4.27 16.81 -10.77
CA ILE A 230 3.03 16.97 -11.53
C ILE A 230 1.91 17.39 -10.57
N VAL A 231 1.26 18.53 -10.81
CA VAL A 231 0.26 19.13 -9.91
C VAL A 231 -0.97 19.63 -10.67
N PRO A 232 -2.13 19.90 -10.05
CA PRO A 232 -3.28 20.41 -10.78
C PRO A 232 -2.96 21.76 -11.46
N LYS A 233 -3.47 21.97 -12.67
CA LYS A 233 -3.18 23.17 -13.47
C LYS A 233 -3.45 24.49 -12.73
N ASN A 234 -4.54 24.54 -11.98
CA ASN A 234 -4.93 25.72 -11.19
C ASN A 234 -4.13 25.88 -9.89
N SER A 235 -3.23 24.96 -9.57
CA SER A 235 -2.41 24.94 -8.35
C SER A 235 -0.94 25.22 -8.63
N LEU A 236 -0.54 25.33 -9.90
CA LEU A 236 0.86 25.46 -10.31
C LEU A 236 1.59 26.58 -9.56
N ASP A 237 0.98 27.76 -9.50
CA ASP A 237 1.57 28.93 -8.82
C ASP A 237 1.63 28.75 -7.30
N ALA A 238 0.67 28.03 -6.72
CA ALA A 238 0.68 27.72 -5.28
C ALA A 238 1.83 26.76 -4.93
N TYR A 239 2.05 25.70 -5.72
CA TYR A 239 3.16 24.76 -5.51
C TYR A 239 4.53 25.43 -5.70
N LYS A 240 4.65 26.35 -6.67
CA LYS A 240 5.88 27.16 -6.89
C LYS A 240 6.23 28.08 -5.71
N GLN A 241 5.29 28.37 -4.83
CA GLN A 241 5.49 29.24 -3.65
C GLN A 241 5.58 28.45 -2.34
N ALA A 242 4.98 27.26 -2.29
CA ALA A 242 4.88 26.48 -1.07
C ALA A 242 6.24 25.93 -0.59
N TYR A 243 6.43 25.88 0.73
CA TYR A 243 7.64 25.39 1.37
C TYR A 243 7.96 23.94 0.93
N GLN A 244 9.24 23.69 0.64
CA GLN A 244 9.81 22.51 -0.02
C GLN A 244 9.30 22.17 -1.44
N TRP A 245 8.02 22.36 -1.75
CA TRP A 245 7.48 22.18 -3.11
C TRP A 245 8.14 23.11 -4.13
N LYS A 246 8.44 24.35 -3.73
CA LYS A 246 9.15 25.34 -4.56
C LYS A 246 10.59 24.94 -4.95
N GLU A 247 11.16 23.92 -4.30
CA GLU A 247 12.52 23.46 -4.56
C GLU A 247 12.60 22.47 -5.75
N PHE A 248 11.47 21.98 -6.25
CA PHE A 248 11.41 21.17 -7.47
C PHE A 248 11.56 22.06 -8.71
N LEU A 249 12.55 21.77 -9.57
CA LEU A 249 12.85 22.62 -10.73
C LEU A 249 11.92 22.35 -11.92
N SER A 250 11.36 21.14 -12.01
CA SER A 250 10.40 20.73 -13.03
C SER A 250 9.04 20.55 -12.37
N ILE A 251 8.24 21.62 -12.35
CA ILE A 251 6.84 21.59 -11.91
C ILE A 251 5.97 21.78 -13.15
N GLU A 252 5.30 20.70 -13.55
CA GLU A 252 4.39 20.69 -14.67
C GLU A 252 2.96 20.64 -14.17
N ASP A 253 2.06 21.31 -14.89
CA ASP A 253 0.67 21.01 -14.68
C ASP A 253 0.38 19.58 -15.17
N SER A 254 -0.47 18.89 -14.41
CA SER A 254 -1.18 17.77 -14.95
C SER A 254 -2.13 18.39 -15.97
N THR A 255 -1.91 18.09 -17.25
CA THR A 255 -3.03 18.00 -18.18
C THR A 255 -3.92 16.96 -17.51
N THR A 256 -5.00 17.39 -16.85
CA THR A 256 -5.68 16.74 -15.71
C THR A 256 -6.30 15.36 -16.02
N GLY A 257 -5.89 14.70 -17.08
CA GLY A 257 -6.68 13.73 -17.83
C GLY A 257 -7.89 14.39 -18.49
N ILE A 258 -8.34 15.57 -18.02
CA ILE A 258 -9.40 16.42 -18.52
C ILE A 258 -8.88 17.15 -19.74
N THR A 259 -9.02 16.53 -20.90
CA THR A 259 -8.43 17.09 -22.12
C THR A 259 -9.18 18.30 -22.65
N ASN A 260 -10.47 18.45 -22.34
CA ASN A 260 -11.31 19.47 -22.95
C ASN A 260 -12.53 19.82 -22.09
N THR A 261 -13.00 21.08 -22.22
CA THR A 261 -14.34 21.53 -21.83
C THR A 261 -15.38 21.39 -22.95
N VAL A 262 -14.92 21.06 -24.17
CA VAL A 262 -15.70 20.76 -25.38
C VAL A 262 -15.00 19.60 -26.09
N TYR A 263 -15.62 18.42 -26.16
CA TYR A 263 -15.06 17.29 -26.89
C TYR A 263 -15.07 17.60 -28.39
N ASN A 264 -13.91 17.54 -29.05
CA ASN A 264 -13.72 17.98 -30.44
C ASN A 264 -12.97 16.95 -31.30
N ASN A 265 -12.91 15.69 -30.85
CA ASN A 265 -12.24 14.62 -31.58
C ASN A 265 -13.22 13.99 -32.59
N SER A 266 -12.73 13.66 -33.80
CA SER A 266 -13.52 13.00 -34.84
C SER A 266 -13.62 11.49 -34.61
N GLY A 267 -14.80 10.92 -34.84
CA GLY A 267 -15.09 9.49 -34.67
C GLY A 267 -15.98 9.17 -33.46
N LEU A 268 -16.45 7.92 -33.42
CA LEU A 268 -17.39 7.43 -32.39
C LEU A 268 -16.63 6.93 -31.15
N ALA A 269 -17.14 7.24 -29.94
CA ALA A 269 -16.49 6.87 -28.69
C ALA A 269 -17.46 6.30 -27.64
N ASP A 270 -16.96 5.42 -26.78
CA ASP A 270 -17.67 4.99 -25.58
C ASP A 270 -17.45 6.00 -24.45
N VAL A 271 -18.51 6.33 -23.71
CA VAL A 271 -18.50 7.29 -22.60
C VAL A 271 -18.85 6.57 -21.32
N TYR A 272 -18.06 6.79 -20.28
CA TYR A 272 -18.29 6.25 -18.95
C TYR A 272 -18.40 7.39 -17.94
N THR A 273 -19.18 7.20 -16.89
CA THR A 273 -19.11 8.03 -15.68
C THR A 273 -17.86 7.68 -14.87
N ILE A 274 -17.50 8.51 -13.90
CA ILE A 274 -16.26 8.34 -13.11
C ILE A 274 -16.21 7.04 -12.30
N ASP A 275 -17.38 6.45 -12.01
CA ASP A 275 -17.56 5.18 -11.32
C ASP A 275 -17.41 3.96 -12.25
N GLY A 276 -17.13 4.19 -13.54
CA GLY A 276 -16.98 3.15 -14.55
C GLY A 276 -18.30 2.69 -15.19
N THR A 277 -19.44 3.31 -14.85
CA THR A 277 -20.71 2.97 -15.49
C THR A 277 -20.74 3.49 -16.93
N LYS A 278 -21.02 2.60 -17.90
CA LYS A 278 -21.11 2.99 -19.31
C LYS A 278 -22.37 3.84 -19.52
N ARG A 279 -22.19 5.08 -19.99
CA ARG A 279 -23.27 6.06 -20.20
C ARG A 279 -23.73 6.12 -21.65
N LEU A 280 -22.78 6.12 -22.59
CA LEU A 280 -23.05 6.09 -24.02
C LEU A 280 -22.11 5.08 -24.70
N SER A 281 -22.53 4.55 -25.85
CA SER A 281 -21.68 3.68 -26.67
C SER A 281 -21.66 4.14 -28.11
N LYS A 282 -20.46 4.21 -28.71
CA LYS A 282 -20.23 4.73 -30.06
C LYS A 282 -20.90 6.10 -30.30
N ALA A 283 -20.81 7.00 -29.32
CA ALA A 283 -21.38 8.35 -29.39
C ALA A 283 -20.56 9.28 -30.30
N SER A 284 -21.26 10.12 -31.04
CA SER A 284 -20.70 11.24 -31.80
C SER A 284 -20.26 12.40 -30.90
N THR A 285 -19.49 13.32 -31.48
CA THR A 285 -19.00 14.53 -30.80
C THR A 285 -20.13 15.37 -30.21
N ASP A 286 -21.24 15.53 -30.95
CA ASP A 286 -22.38 16.34 -30.53
C ASP A 286 -23.15 15.68 -29.37
N GLU A 287 -23.32 14.36 -29.41
CA GLU A 287 -23.97 13.60 -28.33
C GLU A 287 -23.16 13.65 -27.02
N ILE A 288 -21.82 13.64 -27.13
CA ILE A 288 -20.93 13.77 -25.96
C ILE A 288 -21.02 15.19 -25.38
N ASN A 289 -21.06 16.23 -26.23
CA ASN A 289 -21.16 17.62 -25.79
C ASN A 289 -22.56 17.99 -25.26
N ALA A 290 -23.60 17.21 -25.58
CA ALA A 290 -24.96 17.38 -25.07
C ALA A 290 -25.21 16.71 -23.71
N LEU A 291 -24.22 16.01 -23.14
CA LEU A 291 -24.36 15.38 -21.83
C LEU A 291 -24.64 16.41 -20.73
N PRO A 292 -25.28 16.00 -19.63
CA PRO A 292 -25.41 16.85 -18.45
C PRO A 292 -24.03 17.33 -17.95
N LYS A 293 -24.01 18.48 -17.29
CA LYS A 293 -22.78 19.01 -16.69
C LYS A 293 -22.18 17.99 -15.74
N GLY A 294 -20.91 17.66 -15.91
CA GLY A 294 -20.27 16.58 -15.16
C GLY A 294 -18.91 16.16 -15.68
N VAL A 295 -18.29 15.21 -14.98
CA VAL A 295 -17.01 14.60 -15.38
C VAL A 295 -17.30 13.22 -15.99
N TYR A 296 -16.76 12.97 -17.17
CA TYR A 296 -16.90 11.71 -17.89
C TYR A 296 -15.54 11.16 -18.31
N ILE A 297 -15.47 9.87 -18.60
CA ILE A 297 -14.31 9.20 -19.19
C ILE A 297 -14.67 8.84 -20.64
N VAL A 298 -13.92 9.38 -21.60
CA VAL A 298 -14.09 9.11 -23.04
C VAL A 298 -12.75 8.69 -23.61
N ASN A 299 -12.68 7.53 -24.26
CA ASN A 299 -11.44 6.94 -24.79
C ASN A 299 -10.29 6.90 -23.74
N GLY A 300 -10.63 6.57 -22.49
CA GLY A 300 -9.66 6.46 -21.39
C GLY A 300 -9.18 7.81 -20.82
N LYS A 301 -9.72 8.95 -21.27
CA LYS A 301 -9.39 10.28 -20.77
C LYS A 301 -10.58 10.91 -20.06
N LYS A 302 -10.33 11.65 -18.98
CA LYS A 302 -11.39 12.41 -18.30
C LYS A 302 -11.80 13.59 -19.20
N ILE A 303 -13.05 14.05 -19.15
CA ILE A 303 -13.51 15.29 -19.79
C ILE A 303 -14.51 15.97 -18.85
N ILE A 304 -14.67 17.30 -18.98
CA ILE A 304 -15.71 18.05 -18.27
C ILE A 304 -16.69 18.61 -19.29
N ILE A 305 -17.99 18.39 -19.07
CA ILE A 305 -19.07 19.08 -19.77
C ILE A 305 -19.56 20.23 -18.87
N LYS A 306 -19.56 21.47 -19.38
CA LYS A 306 -19.80 22.72 -18.61
C LYS A 306 -21.18 23.33 -18.82
#